data_AF-A0AB37ZCG8-F1
#
_entry.id   AF-A0AB37ZCG8-F1
#
_cell.length_a   1.000
_cell.length_b   1.000
_cell.length_c   1.000
_cell.angle_alpha   90.00
_cell.angle_beta   90.00
_cell.angle_gamma   90.00
#
_symmetry.space_group_name_H-M   'P 1'
#
loop_
_entity.id
_entity.type
_entity.pdbx_description
1 polymer ?
#
loop_
_entity_poly.entity_id
_entity_poly.type
_entity_poly.pdbx_seq_one_letter_code
_entity_poly.pdbx_strand_id
1 'polypeptide(L)'
;MVSGATSLNLVRDELFATMEEAESSLEHFIADRHNGSLLQQAVENLHQVRGTLNLIELAGAELLAQEVLDQATDIPAGAGEERDAQLSALSNALHVLRRYLENVEAHRQEMPELLLPAINDLRQAGGQSALPESFFFSVRLDHARPRTSPPSVDGAARESEARRLRHMYQVGLLGFIREQNPQASLKLMGRALSRLDSLFANEPRGRLCWVGAAAVEAQVDGQLLARKSRKQLFSRIDRELKQLFVNGQYEAPRGLLKELLYLVALADSRGPQATALSEVFGLTPLPFTDHLLEEEYQRLAGPGQAVMRSLSSAIREELNSVKDMLDLIERGTLQSDSLNSLHALLGKLSKTLGMVGLSSAGNSLNAQLQTVASWSEESAPQAQELHKLADAVLYVEGMVASLDRGERREVRPTQAQPGEEADSFALHQLNEARIVVVDEAQAGLALAKRAITAYLESGGERMHLSNVPFSLQAVRGGLWFLGQERAAQLVGACADYIQQHMFDAPHMPSEQMLETLADALSSLEYYLEAGAVMRPETQPSVLDLAAESVRALGMPLEV
;
A
#
# COMPACT_ATOMS: atom_id res chain seq x y z
N MET A 1 8.28 -22.20 7.03
CA MET A 1 7.34 -21.75 8.06
C MET A 1 6.17 -21.15 7.32
N VAL A 2 4.94 -21.61 7.60
CA VAL A 2 3.73 -21.12 6.94
C VAL A 2 3.56 -19.67 7.39
N SER A 3 3.66 -18.70 6.47
CA SER A 3 3.42 -17.28 6.81
C SER A 3 1.99 -17.11 7.32
N GLY A 4 1.74 -16.18 8.25
CA GLY A 4 0.39 -15.91 8.74
C GLY A 4 -0.61 -15.64 7.63
N ALA A 5 -0.17 -14.97 6.54
CA ALA A 5 -0.95 -14.76 5.33
C ALA A 5 -1.44 -16.06 4.64
N THR A 6 -0.68 -17.16 4.72
CA THR A 6 -1.09 -18.44 4.12
C THR A 6 -2.12 -19.17 5.00
N SER A 7 -1.99 -19.01 6.32
CA SER A 7 -2.92 -19.58 7.32
C SER A 7 -4.25 -18.82 7.38
N LEU A 8 -4.26 -17.52 7.03
CA LEU A 8 -5.47 -16.69 7.01
C LEU A 8 -6.59 -17.29 6.14
N ASN A 9 -6.25 -17.86 4.97
CA ASN A 9 -7.22 -18.48 4.07
C ASN A 9 -7.99 -19.66 4.69
N LEU A 10 -7.40 -20.35 5.68
CA LEU A 10 -8.02 -21.50 6.32
C LEU A 10 -9.08 -21.11 7.35
N VAL A 11 -8.94 -19.93 7.95
CA VAL A 11 -9.82 -19.43 9.03
C VAL A 11 -10.65 -18.22 8.61
N ARG A 12 -10.58 -17.84 7.32
CA ARG A 12 -11.17 -16.61 6.79
C ARG A 12 -12.65 -16.50 7.10
N ASP A 13 -13.46 -17.43 6.61
CA ASP A 13 -14.92 -17.30 6.66
C ASP A 13 -15.42 -17.19 8.11
N GLU A 14 -14.82 -17.96 9.03
CA GLU A 14 -15.13 -17.91 10.46
C GLU A 14 -14.66 -16.59 11.08
N LEU A 15 -13.42 -16.16 10.82
CA LEU A 15 -12.85 -14.92 11.36
C LEU A 15 -13.67 -13.69 10.93
N PHE A 16 -13.99 -13.60 9.64
CA PHE A 16 -14.77 -12.47 9.11
C PHE A 16 -16.21 -12.48 9.63
N ALA A 17 -16.84 -13.66 9.77
CA ALA A 17 -18.17 -13.76 10.38
C ALA A 17 -18.15 -13.29 11.84
N THR A 18 -17.18 -13.73 12.65
CA THR A 18 -17.06 -13.29 14.05
C THR A 18 -16.78 -11.79 14.17
N MET A 19 -15.99 -11.22 13.25
CA MET A 19 -15.76 -9.77 13.18
C MET A 19 -17.03 -8.99 12.84
N GLU A 20 -17.83 -9.45 11.86
CA GLU A 20 -19.11 -8.83 11.52
C GLU A 20 -20.11 -8.88 12.67
N GLU A 21 -20.15 -9.99 13.42
CA GLU A 21 -20.97 -10.08 14.62
C GLU A 21 -20.49 -9.11 15.72
N ALA A 22 -19.17 -8.98 15.93
CA ALA A 22 -18.61 -8.02 16.88
C ALA A 22 -18.94 -6.57 16.52
N GLU A 23 -18.79 -6.21 15.23
CA GLU A 23 -19.15 -4.89 14.70
C GLU A 23 -20.64 -4.61 14.89
N SER A 24 -21.51 -5.54 14.50
CA SER A 24 -22.96 -5.42 14.67
C SER A 24 -23.36 -5.25 16.13
N SER A 25 -22.84 -6.08 17.04
CA SER A 25 -23.13 -5.95 18.48
C SER A 25 -22.69 -4.59 19.03
N LEU A 26 -21.54 -4.08 18.60
CA LEU A 26 -21.04 -2.75 19.00
C LEU A 26 -21.92 -1.62 18.46
N GLU A 27 -22.34 -1.69 17.20
CA GLU A 27 -23.26 -0.72 16.59
C GLU A 27 -24.62 -0.67 17.30
N HIS A 28 -25.18 -1.84 17.62
CA HIS A 28 -26.43 -1.92 18.38
C HIS A 28 -26.26 -1.37 19.80
N PHE A 29 -25.12 -1.60 20.46
CA PHE A 29 -24.82 -0.99 21.77
C PHE A 29 -24.70 0.54 21.69
N ILE A 30 -24.10 1.08 20.62
CA ILE A 30 -24.03 2.53 20.40
C ILE A 30 -25.43 3.14 20.30
N ALA A 31 -26.37 2.44 19.66
CA ALA A 31 -27.77 2.84 19.55
C ALA A 31 -28.57 2.64 20.86
N ASP A 32 -28.31 1.57 21.62
CA ASP A 32 -28.95 1.27 22.91
C ASP A 32 -27.92 0.99 24.03
N ARG A 33 -27.40 2.08 24.60
CA ARG A 33 -26.31 2.05 25.59
C ARG A 33 -26.68 1.44 26.93
N HIS A 34 -27.96 1.23 27.21
CA HIS A 34 -28.41 0.63 28.47
C HIS A 34 -28.33 -0.89 28.43
N ASN A 35 -28.23 -1.48 27.23
CA ASN A 35 -28.19 -2.91 27.05
C ASN A 35 -26.75 -3.44 27.09
N GLY A 36 -26.22 -3.64 28.31
CA GLY A 36 -24.87 -4.17 28.53
C GLY A 36 -24.62 -5.58 27.96
N SER A 37 -25.67 -6.34 27.62
CA SER A 37 -25.51 -7.65 26.98
C SER A 37 -24.90 -7.56 25.58
N LEU A 38 -25.20 -6.49 24.84
CA LEU A 38 -24.64 -6.23 23.50
C LEU A 38 -23.14 -5.98 23.57
N LEU A 39 -22.70 -5.21 24.56
CA LEU A 39 -21.27 -4.95 24.78
C LEU A 39 -20.55 -6.23 25.21
N GLN A 40 -21.16 -7.04 26.08
CA GLN A 40 -20.59 -8.32 26.48
C GLN A 40 -20.42 -9.27 25.28
N GLN A 41 -21.43 -9.37 24.41
CA GLN A 41 -21.35 -10.18 23.19
C GLN A 41 -20.24 -9.68 22.25
N ALA A 42 -20.11 -8.36 22.08
CA ALA A 42 -19.01 -7.79 21.31
C ALA A 42 -17.63 -8.17 21.90
N VAL A 43 -17.47 -8.07 23.23
CA VAL A 43 -16.23 -8.45 23.93
C VAL A 43 -15.89 -9.93 23.75
N GLU A 44 -16.88 -10.83 23.84
CA GLU A 44 -16.69 -12.27 23.61
C GLU A 44 -16.21 -12.56 22.18
N ASN A 45 -16.84 -11.94 21.18
CA ASN A 45 -16.44 -12.07 19.77
C ASN A 45 -15.04 -11.49 19.52
N LEU A 46 -14.72 -10.32 20.08
CA LEU A 46 -13.39 -9.70 19.98
C LEU A 46 -12.30 -10.58 20.60
N HIS A 47 -12.61 -11.26 21.71
CA HIS A 47 -11.69 -12.21 22.32
C HIS A 47 -11.39 -13.41 21.40
N GLN A 48 -12.40 -13.92 20.69
CA GLN A 48 -12.24 -14.97 19.68
C GLN A 48 -11.45 -14.49 18.46
N VAL A 49 -11.73 -13.28 17.96
CA VAL A 49 -10.97 -12.65 16.86
C VAL A 49 -9.49 -12.55 17.22
N ARG A 50 -9.15 -11.98 18.39
CA ARG A 50 -7.77 -11.90 18.87
C ARG A 50 -7.13 -13.29 19.00
N GLY A 51 -7.84 -14.26 19.58
CA GLY A 51 -7.34 -15.63 19.74
C GLY A 51 -6.98 -16.28 18.41
N THR A 52 -7.81 -16.07 17.39
CA THR A 52 -7.59 -16.56 16.02
C THR A 52 -6.38 -15.88 15.38
N LEU A 53 -6.27 -14.56 15.49
CA LEU A 53 -5.15 -13.77 14.96
C LEU A 53 -3.80 -14.16 15.60
N ASN A 54 -3.79 -14.45 16.90
CA ASN A 54 -2.62 -14.97 17.59
C ASN A 54 -2.22 -16.37 17.08
N LEU A 55 -3.20 -17.26 16.85
CA LEU A 55 -2.95 -18.61 16.35
C LEU A 55 -2.35 -18.63 14.95
N ILE A 56 -2.71 -17.66 14.09
CA ILE A 56 -2.12 -17.50 12.75
C ILE A 56 -0.90 -16.57 12.74
N GLU A 57 -0.37 -16.18 13.91
CA GLU A 57 0.86 -15.39 14.08
C GLU A 57 0.85 -14.00 13.40
N LEU A 58 -0.32 -13.39 13.17
CA LEU A 58 -0.44 -12.03 12.63
C LEU A 58 -0.27 -10.97 13.74
N ALA A 59 0.96 -10.76 14.18
CA ALA A 59 1.28 -9.95 15.36
C ALA A 59 0.72 -8.51 15.35
N GLY A 60 0.72 -7.83 14.19
CA GLY A 60 0.15 -6.48 14.09
C GLY A 60 -1.37 -6.46 14.26
N ALA A 61 -2.05 -7.44 13.65
CA ALA A 61 -3.50 -7.58 13.72
C ALA A 61 -3.94 -8.01 15.12
N GLU A 62 -3.20 -8.93 15.74
CA GLU A 62 -3.40 -9.35 17.12
C GLU A 62 -3.28 -8.17 18.09
N LEU A 63 -2.26 -7.31 17.94
CA LEU A 63 -2.08 -6.14 18.79
C LEU A 63 -3.25 -5.16 18.68
N LEU A 64 -3.76 -4.90 17.47
CA LEU A 64 -4.93 -4.05 17.28
C LEU A 64 -6.17 -4.67 17.91
N ALA A 65 -6.42 -5.97 17.69
CA ALA A 65 -7.53 -6.68 18.29
C ALA A 65 -7.47 -6.70 19.83
N GLN A 66 -6.26 -6.84 20.40
CA GLN A 66 -6.02 -6.77 21.84
C GLN A 66 -6.34 -5.38 22.39
N GLU A 67 -5.90 -4.30 21.74
CA GLU A 67 -6.22 -2.93 22.17
C GLU A 67 -7.73 -2.65 22.06
N VAL A 68 -8.40 -3.13 21.01
CA VAL A 68 -9.86 -3.04 20.85
C VAL A 68 -10.57 -3.78 21.99
N LEU A 69 -10.14 -4.99 22.31
CA LEU A 69 -10.70 -5.79 23.40
C LEU A 69 -10.53 -5.11 24.77
N ASP A 70 -9.33 -4.61 25.07
CA ASP A 70 -9.04 -3.93 26.33
C ASP A 70 -9.91 -2.68 26.51
N GLN A 71 -10.07 -1.90 25.44
CA GLN A 71 -10.88 -0.69 25.48
C GLN A 71 -12.37 -0.96 25.51
N ALA A 72 -12.86 -1.98 24.79
CA ALA A 72 -14.26 -2.40 24.88
C ALA A 72 -14.61 -2.91 26.29
N THR A 73 -13.68 -3.58 26.96
CA THR A 73 -13.86 -4.10 28.33
C THR A 73 -13.87 -2.99 29.39
N ASP A 74 -13.20 -1.86 29.15
CA ASP A 74 -13.20 -0.69 30.05
C ASP A 74 -14.52 0.12 30.01
N ILE A 75 -15.32 -0.06 28.95
CA ILE A 75 -16.56 0.72 28.78
C ILE A 75 -17.66 0.15 29.70
N PRO A 76 -18.23 0.94 30.62
CA PRO A 76 -19.34 0.49 31.44
C PRO A 76 -20.66 0.48 30.66
N ALA A 77 -21.57 -0.42 31.01
CA ALA A 77 -22.95 -0.37 30.53
C ALA A 77 -23.61 0.94 30.99
N GLY A 78 -24.29 1.65 30.09
CA GLY A 78 -24.84 2.99 30.33
C GLY A 78 -23.82 4.13 30.18
N ALA A 79 -22.68 3.90 29.52
CA ALA A 79 -21.70 4.96 29.25
C ALA A 79 -22.35 6.17 28.54
N GLY A 80 -22.16 7.35 29.11
CA GLY A 80 -22.64 8.60 28.54
C GLY A 80 -21.86 9.03 27.29
N GLU A 81 -22.19 10.22 26.77
CA GLU A 81 -21.56 10.81 25.56
C GLU A 81 -20.04 11.02 25.70
N GLU A 82 -19.52 11.02 26.93
CA GLU A 82 -18.09 11.14 27.22
C GLU A 82 -17.23 10.02 26.62
N ARG A 83 -17.82 8.85 26.31
CA ARG A 83 -17.13 7.71 25.68
C ARG A 83 -17.34 7.63 24.16
N ASP A 84 -17.99 8.61 23.54
CA ASP A 84 -18.28 8.60 22.09
C ASP A 84 -17.01 8.56 21.24
N ALA A 85 -15.99 9.32 21.64
CA ALA A 85 -14.70 9.29 20.96
C ALA A 85 -14.04 7.91 21.04
N GLN A 86 -14.19 7.20 22.16
CA GLN A 86 -13.65 5.86 22.35
C GLN A 86 -14.43 4.82 21.54
N LEU A 87 -15.77 4.89 21.55
CA LEU A 87 -16.63 4.03 20.73
C LEU A 87 -16.38 4.23 19.22
N SER A 88 -16.24 5.48 18.78
CA SER A 88 -15.89 5.78 17.39
C SER A 88 -14.51 5.25 17.01
N ALA A 89 -13.52 5.33 17.92
CA ALA A 89 -12.20 4.77 17.70
C ALA A 89 -12.21 3.24 17.62
N LEU A 90 -13.04 2.56 18.44
CA LEU A 90 -13.26 1.12 18.39
C LEU A 90 -13.85 0.67 17.05
N SER A 91 -14.93 1.32 16.59
CA SER A 91 -15.54 1.02 15.29
C SER A 91 -14.56 1.24 14.14
N ASN A 92 -13.80 2.34 14.16
CA ASN A 92 -12.77 2.60 13.14
C ASN A 92 -11.64 1.56 13.18
N ALA A 93 -11.21 1.15 14.37
CA ALA A 93 -10.18 0.12 14.54
C ALA A 93 -10.62 -1.23 13.97
N LEU A 94 -11.88 -1.65 14.20
CA LEU A 94 -12.43 -2.88 13.63
C LEU A 94 -12.50 -2.82 12.10
N HIS A 95 -12.97 -1.70 11.55
CA HIS A 95 -12.99 -1.46 10.11
C HIS A 95 -11.57 -1.54 9.51
N VAL A 96 -10.58 -0.88 10.12
CA VAL A 96 -9.19 -0.93 9.65
C VAL A 96 -8.62 -2.35 9.75
N LEU A 97 -8.90 -3.08 10.84
CA LEU A 97 -8.46 -4.46 11.03
C LEU A 97 -9.00 -5.36 9.92
N ARG A 98 -10.30 -5.29 9.63
CA ARG A 98 -10.94 -6.06 8.56
C ARG A 98 -10.26 -5.81 7.22
N ARG A 99 -10.08 -4.54 6.88
CA ARG A 99 -9.46 -4.14 5.61
C ARG A 99 -7.99 -4.53 5.50
N TYR A 100 -7.27 -4.49 6.61
CA TYR A 100 -5.90 -4.98 6.65
C TYR A 100 -5.85 -6.49 6.35
N LEU A 101 -6.76 -7.29 6.91
CA LEU A 101 -6.83 -8.73 6.63
C LEU A 101 -7.18 -9.01 5.16
N GLU A 102 -8.14 -8.27 4.58
CA GLU A 102 -8.45 -8.33 3.14
C GLU A 102 -7.22 -7.98 2.28
N ASN A 103 -6.42 -6.99 2.70
CA ASN A 103 -5.20 -6.58 2.00
C ASN A 103 -4.10 -7.65 2.08
N VAL A 104 -3.90 -8.24 3.27
CA VAL A 104 -2.95 -9.34 3.49
C VAL A 104 -3.34 -10.57 2.66
N GLU A 105 -4.63 -10.86 2.54
CA GLU A 105 -5.14 -11.95 1.69
C GLU A 105 -4.81 -11.70 0.21
N ALA A 106 -5.09 -10.48 -0.29
CA ALA A 106 -4.91 -10.12 -1.69
C ALA A 106 -3.43 -10.08 -2.12
N HIS A 107 -2.55 -9.52 -1.29
CA HIS A 107 -1.15 -9.25 -1.67
C HIS A 107 -0.15 -10.22 -1.05
N ARG A 108 -0.58 -11.08 -0.11
CA ARG A 108 0.29 -12.01 0.66
C ARG A 108 1.48 -11.32 1.32
N GLN A 109 1.38 -10.03 1.59
CA GLN A 109 2.42 -9.23 2.22
C GLN A 109 1.92 -8.68 3.55
N GLU A 110 2.63 -8.99 4.62
CA GLU A 110 2.31 -8.55 5.97
C GLU A 110 3.08 -7.25 6.27
N MET A 111 2.36 -6.17 6.58
CA MET A 111 2.93 -4.87 6.94
C MET A 111 2.26 -4.34 8.21
N PRO A 112 2.70 -4.77 9.40
CA PRO A 112 2.06 -4.42 10.67
C PRO A 112 2.11 -2.91 10.96
N GLU A 113 3.05 -2.16 10.36
CA GLU A 113 3.14 -0.71 10.43
C GLU A 113 1.84 -0.04 10.00
N LEU A 114 1.11 -0.64 9.04
CA LEU A 114 -0.17 -0.13 8.53
C LEU A 114 -1.25 0.03 9.62
N LEU A 115 -1.13 -0.71 10.72
CA LEU A 115 -2.09 -0.69 11.83
C LEU A 115 -1.73 0.34 12.90
N LEU A 116 -0.51 0.89 12.91
CA LEU A 116 -0.05 1.81 13.97
C LEU A 116 -0.92 3.05 14.15
N PRO A 117 -1.42 3.73 13.10
CA PRO A 117 -2.31 4.87 13.28
C PRO A 117 -3.60 4.49 13.99
N ALA A 118 -4.27 3.42 13.57
CA ALA A 118 -5.51 2.95 14.21
C ALA A 118 -5.28 2.53 15.67
N ILE A 119 -4.18 1.82 15.95
CA ILE A 119 -3.76 1.50 17.33
C ILE A 119 -3.55 2.79 18.13
N ASN A 120 -2.87 3.78 17.56
CA ASN A 120 -2.55 5.03 18.26
C ASN A 120 -3.76 5.93 18.49
N ASP A 121 -4.70 5.96 17.56
CA ASP A 121 -5.95 6.70 17.69
C ASP A 121 -6.80 6.09 18.80
N LEU A 122 -6.90 4.76 18.81
CA LEU A 122 -7.56 4.01 19.88
C LEU A 122 -6.89 4.27 21.22
N ARG A 123 -5.56 4.11 21.33
CA ARG A 123 -4.80 4.40 22.55
C ARG A 123 -5.02 5.83 23.05
N GLN A 124 -5.01 6.82 22.16
CA GLN A 124 -5.26 8.21 22.53
C GLN A 124 -6.69 8.43 23.04
N ALA A 125 -7.70 7.80 22.42
CA ALA A 125 -9.08 7.84 22.88
C ALA A 125 -9.25 7.23 24.27
N GLY A 126 -8.49 6.16 24.57
CA GLY A 126 -8.39 5.54 25.90
C GLY A 126 -7.44 6.26 26.88
N GLY A 127 -6.89 7.43 26.54
CA GLY A 127 -5.99 8.20 27.41
C GLY A 127 -4.58 7.60 27.58
N GLN A 128 -4.20 6.62 26.76
CA GLN A 128 -2.88 6.00 26.75
C GLN A 128 -1.90 6.74 25.83
N SER A 129 -0.60 6.54 26.07
CA SER A 129 0.45 7.10 25.20
C SER A 129 0.53 6.35 23.87
N ALA A 130 0.69 7.09 22.78
CA ALA A 130 0.92 6.55 21.44
C ALA A 130 2.22 5.73 21.38
N LEU A 131 2.18 4.66 20.61
CA LEU A 131 3.32 3.85 20.22
C LEU A 131 4.17 4.61 19.18
N PRO A 132 5.51 4.51 19.27
CA PRO A 132 6.41 5.14 18.30
C PRO A 132 6.33 4.45 16.93
N GLU A 133 6.72 5.16 15.86
CA GLU A 133 6.77 4.59 14.50
C GLU A 133 7.70 3.35 14.42
N SER A 134 8.75 3.32 15.25
CA SER A 134 9.69 2.20 15.32
C SER A 134 9.18 1.02 16.16
N PHE A 135 7.88 0.88 16.41
CA PHE A 135 7.36 -0.15 17.32
C PHE A 135 7.70 -1.56 16.82
N PHE A 136 7.33 -1.87 15.57
CA PHE A 136 7.62 -3.15 14.90
C PHE A 136 9.06 -3.30 14.40
N PHE A 137 9.80 -2.19 14.35
CA PHE A 137 11.21 -2.21 13.98
C PHE A 137 12.06 -2.89 15.06
N SER A 138 13.05 -3.69 14.66
CA SER A 138 13.98 -4.34 15.59
C SER A 138 15.42 -4.10 15.17
N VAL A 139 16.25 -3.65 16.11
CA VAL A 139 17.68 -3.37 15.86
C VAL A 139 18.50 -3.62 17.12
N ARG A 140 19.73 -4.12 16.93
CA ARG A 140 20.69 -4.32 18.03
C ARG A 140 21.39 -3.01 18.37
N LEU A 141 21.24 -2.54 19.61
CA LEU A 141 21.83 -1.27 20.06
C LEU A 141 23.14 -1.44 20.85
N ASP A 142 23.78 -2.59 20.76
CA ASP A 142 24.96 -2.90 21.58
C ASP A 142 26.26 -2.38 20.94
N HIS A 143 26.20 -1.96 19.67
CA HIS A 143 27.34 -1.42 18.96
C HIS A 143 27.69 -0.01 19.45
N ALA A 144 28.95 0.15 19.86
CA ALA A 144 29.53 1.45 20.17
C ALA A 144 29.86 2.21 18.88
N ARG A 145 29.93 3.53 18.99
CA ARG A 145 30.38 4.38 17.89
C ARG A 145 31.87 4.09 17.56
N PRO A 146 32.24 3.91 16.28
CA PRO A 146 33.64 3.76 15.89
C PRO A 146 34.51 4.93 16.35
N ARG A 147 35.76 4.64 16.70
CA ARG A 147 36.68 5.66 17.21
C ARG A 147 37.03 6.68 16.14
N THR A 148 37.07 7.95 16.52
CA THR A 148 37.41 9.07 15.64
C THR A 148 38.39 10.00 16.33
N SER A 149 39.21 10.72 15.57
CA SER A 149 40.19 11.65 16.14
C SER A 149 39.49 12.90 16.73
N PRO A 150 39.60 13.17 18.04
CA PRO A 150 38.99 14.35 18.63
C PRO A 150 39.74 15.62 18.21
N PRO A 151 39.05 16.76 18.08
CA PRO A 151 39.69 18.03 17.80
C PRO A 151 40.52 18.51 19.02
N SER A 152 41.69 19.09 18.76
CA SER A 152 42.57 19.66 19.80
C SER A 152 42.03 21.01 20.28
N VAL A 153 41.01 20.97 21.14
CA VAL A 153 40.35 22.16 21.70
C VAL A 153 40.37 22.08 23.23
N ASP A 154 40.74 23.19 23.87
CA ASP A 154 40.71 23.39 25.32
C ASP A 154 39.30 23.20 25.91
N GLY A 155 39.19 22.80 27.18
CA GLY A 155 37.94 22.43 27.84
C GLY A 155 36.90 23.55 27.88
N ALA A 156 37.31 24.78 28.24
CA ALA A 156 36.40 25.93 28.30
C ALA A 156 35.91 26.36 26.90
N ALA A 157 36.80 26.32 25.91
CA ALA A 157 36.44 26.59 24.51
C ALA A 157 35.49 25.53 23.94
N ARG A 158 35.67 24.26 24.33
CA ARG A 158 34.80 23.13 23.96
C ARG A 158 33.37 23.33 24.45
N GLU A 159 33.18 23.73 25.71
CA GLU A 159 31.84 23.98 26.28
C GLU A 159 31.12 25.15 25.61
N SER A 160 31.85 26.24 25.34
CA SER A 160 31.30 27.41 24.63
C SER A 160 30.82 27.03 23.22
N GLU A 161 31.64 26.27 22.48
CA GLU A 161 31.28 25.81 21.14
C GLU A 161 30.09 24.85 21.17
N ALA A 162 30.02 23.95 22.15
CA ALA A 162 28.86 23.05 22.33
C ALA A 162 27.55 23.83 22.50
N ARG A 163 27.55 24.90 23.32
CA ARG A 163 26.36 25.78 23.50
C ARG A 163 25.97 26.47 22.21
N ARG A 164 26.95 26.98 21.44
CA ARG A 164 26.72 27.60 20.13
C ARG A 164 26.12 26.62 19.13
N LEU A 165 26.65 25.39 19.07
CA LEU A 165 26.15 24.34 18.18
C LEU A 165 24.72 23.92 18.56
N ARG A 166 24.40 23.81 19.85
CA ARG A 166 23.02 23.55 20.28
C ARG A 166 22.07 24.68 19.89
N HIS A 167 22.50 25.95 20.03
CA HIS A 167 21.68 27.07 19.56
C HIS A 167 21.42 26.98 18.04
N MET A 168 22.45 26.62 17.26
CA MET A 168 22.30 26.37 15.82
C MET A 168 21.31 25.24 15.51
N TYR A 169 21.33 24.15 16.30
CA TYR A 169 20.34 23.08 16.22
C TYR A 169 18.92 23.58 16.51
N GLN A 170 18.73 24.39 17.56
CA GLN A 170 17.43 24.94 17.95
C GLN A 170 16.82 25.86 16.89
N VAL A 171 17.64 26.70 16.24
CA VAL A 171 17.20 27.54 15.12
C VAL A 171 16.71 26.67 13.96
N GLY A 172 17.46 25.63 13.60
CA GLY A 172 17.04 24.67 12.56
C GLY A 172 15.76 23.93 12.93
N LEU A 173 15.68 23.41 14.16
CA LEU A 173 14.51 22.69 14.68
C LEU A 173 13.25 23.56 14.65
N LEU A 174 13.34 24.83 15.06
CA LEU A 174 12.21 25.75 15.02
C LEU A 174 11.70 25.96 13.59
N GLY A 175 12.61 26.12 12.62
CA GLY A 175 12.26 26.25 11.22
C GLY A 175 11.60 24.97 10.66
N PHE A 176 12.08 23.79 11.05
CA PHE A 176 11.46 22.52 10.67
C PHE A 176 10.06 22.33 11.27
N ILE A 177 9.88 22.65 12.56
CA ILE A 177 8.57 22.55 13.24
C ILE A 177 7.54 23.48 12.58
N ARG A 178 7.96 24.70 12.24
CA ARG A 178 7.14 25.73 11.58
C ARG A 178 7.03 25.55 10.06
N GLU A 179 7.67 24.53 9.50
CA GLU A 179 7.70 24.25 8.05
C GLU A 179 8.22 25.41 7.20
N GLN A 180 9.13 26.21 7.76
CA GLN A 180 9.78 27.34 7.08
C GLN A 180 11.11 26.88 6.49
N ASN A 181 11.17 26.71 5.16
CA ASN A 181 12.34 26.20 4.45
C ASN A 181 12.89 24.89 5.07
N PRO A 182 12.07 23.82 5.16
CA PRO A 182 12.39 22.62 5.94
C PRO A 182 13.71 21.97 5.55
N GLN A 183 14.08 21.96 4.26
CA GLN A 183 15.37 21.42 3.80
C GLN A 183 16.57 22.19 4.36
N ALA A 184 16.51 23.53 4.38
CA ALA A 184 17.59 24.36 4.91
C ALA A 184 17.70 24.20 6.44
N SER A 185 16.55 24.14 7.11
CA SER A 185 16.44 23.88 8.55
C SER A 185 17.04 22.53 8.96
N LEU A 186 16.70 21.45 8.25
CA LEU A 186 17.27 20.12 8.51
C LEU A 186 18.77 20.08 8.22
N LYS A 187 19.24 20.70 7.12
CA LYS A 187 20.69 20.84 6.85
C LYS A 187 21.42 21.58 7.98
N LEU A 188 20.80 22.60 8.57
CA LEU A 188 21.36 23.33 9.71
C LEU A 188 21.45 22.43 10.97
N MET A 189 20.39 21.67 11.25
CA MET A 189 20.36 20.68 12.33
C MET A 189 21.44 19.59 12.15
N GLY A 190 21.54 19.01 10.96
CA GLY A 190 22.51 17.95 10.64
C GLY A 190 23.96 18.45 10.79
N ARG A 191 24.27 19.67 10.33
CA ARG A 191 25.59 20.30 10.55
C ARG A 191 25.88 20.51 12.04
N ALA A 192 24.88 20.90 12.84
CA ALA A 192 25.06 21.09 14.28
C ALA A 192 25.40 19.78 14.96
N LEU A 193 24.63 18.72 14.68
CA LEU A 193 24.84 17.39 15.25
C LEU A 193 26.15 16.77 14.80
N SER A 194 26.55 16.92 13.53
CA SER A 194 27.84 16.43 13.02
C SER A 194 29.04 17.09 13.71
N ARG A 195 28.95 18.41 13.98
CA ARG A 195 30.00 19.13 14.71
C ARG A 195 30.03 18.73 16.20
N LEU A 196 28.87 18.55 16.82
CA LEU A 196 28.77 18.05 18.21
C LEU A 196 29.31 16.62 18.34
N ASP A 197 29.00 15.77 17.37
CA ASP A 197 29.57 14.43 17.22
C ASP A 197 31.11 14.50 17.26
N SER A 198 31.73 15.38 16.46
CA SER A 198 33.19 15.49 16.40
C SER A 198 33.78 16.06 17.70
N LEU A 199 33.06 16.98 18.35
CA LEU A 199 33.45 17.62 19.59
C LEU A 199 33.48 16.64 20.77
N PHE A 200 32.59 15.66 20.75
CA PHE A 200 32.47 14.59 21.76
C PHE A 200 32.98 13.24 21.24
N ALA A 201 33.93 13.25 20.31
CA ALA A 201 34.51 12.05 19.74
C ALA A 201 35.03 11.10 20.85
N ASN A 202 34.67 9.82 20.75
CA ASN A 202 35.00 8.76 21.71
C ASN A 202 34.37 8.88 23.11
N GLU A 203 33.44 9.81 23.31
CA GLU A 203 32.69 9.95 24.56
C GLU A 203 31.28 9.34 24.42
N PRO A 204 30.67 8.76 25.48
CA PRO A 204 29.33 8.18 25.41
C PRO A 204 28.28 9.17 24.87
N ARG A 205 28.41 10.43 25.27
CA ARG A 205 27.55 11.54 24.82
C ARG A 205 27.64 11.87 23.32
N GLY A 206 28.72 11.48 22.65
CA GLY A 206 28.90 11.66 21.21
C GLY A 206 28.03 10.70 20.37
N ARG A 207 27.53 9.61 20.96
CA ARG A 207 26.72 8.61 20.26
C ARG A 207 25.38 9.17 19.77
N LEU A 208 24.67 9.93 20.61
CA LEU A 208 23.39 10.54 20.20
C LEU A 208 23.60 11.53 19.05
N CYS A 209 24.68 12.31 19.08
CA CYS A 209 24.96 13.30 18.05
C CYS A 209 25.22 12.61 16.70
N TRP A 210 25.93 11.49 16.69
CA TRP A 210 26.19 10.68 15.50
C TRP A 210 24.91 10.10 14.91
N VAL A 211 24.12 9.39 15.74
CA VAL A 211 22.84 8.78 15.31
C VAL A 211 21.83 9.84 14.88
N GLY A 212 21.74 10.94 15.62
CA GLY A 212 20.84 12.05 15.29
C GLY A 212 21.24 12.75 14.00
N ALA A 213 22.54 12.93 13.72
CA ALA A 213 22.99 13.55 12.49
C ALA A 213 22.60 12.71 11.27
N ALA A 214 22.77 11.39 11.36
CA ALA A 214 22.35 10.44 10.33
C ALA A 214 20.83 10.39 10.15
N ALA A 215 20.04 10.44 11.22
CA ALA A 215 18.58 10.50 11.12
C ALA A 215 18.10 11.80 10.44
N VAL A 216 18.79 12.93 10.69
CA VAL A 216 18.51 14.19 10.00
C VAL A 216 18.94 14.14 8.53
N GLU A 217 20.08 13.50 8.22
CA GLU A 217 20.51 13.23 6.84
C GLU A 217 19.47 12.37 6.10
N ALA A 218 19.01 11.28 6.72
CA ALA A 218 17.95 10.41 6.21
C ALA A 218 16.63 11.15 5.98
N GLN A 219 16.23 12.04 6.89
CA GLN A 219 15.03 12.88 6.73
C GLN A 219 15.12 13.78 5.48
N VAL A 220 16.32 14.28 5.16
CA VAL A 220 16.54 15.16 4.00
C VAL A 220 16.63 14.35 2.71
N ASP A 221 17.46 13.32 2.70
CA ASP A 221 17.78 12.52 1.51
C ASP A 221 16.57 11.68 1.06
N GLY A 222 15.94 10.98 2.01
CA GLY A 222 14.74 10.18 1.76
C GLY A 222 13.45 11.01 1.61
N GLN A 223 13.51 12.34 1.67
CA GLN A 223 12.36 13.26 1.61
C GLN A 223 11.18 12.79 2.49
N LEU A 224 11.51 12.35 3.69
CA LEU A 224 10.55 11.79 4.63
C LEU A 224 9.50 12.84 5.01
N LEU A 225 8.24 12.42 5.14
CA LEU A 225 7.12 13.26 5.54
C LEU A 225 7.37 13.89 6.92
N ALA A 226 7.03 15.17 7.08
CA ALA A 226 7.25 15.93 8.31
C ALA A 226 6.17 15.64 9.38
N ARG A 227 5.95 14.37 9.72
CA ARG A 227 4.95 13.92 10.70
C ARG A 227 5.15 14.57 12.08
N LYS A 228 4.06 14.74 12.84
CA LYS A 228 4.08 15.30 14.20
C LYS A 228 5.02 14.52 15.13
N SER A 229 4.99 13.20 15.06
CA SER A 229 5.89 12.26 15.75
C SER A 229 7.37 12.58 15.50
N ARG A 230 7.76 12.82 14.24
CA ARG A 230 9.16 13.13 13.86
C ARG A 230 9.59 14.51 14.34
N LYS A 231 8.71 15.50 14.27
CA LYS A 231 8.95 16.83 14.88
C LYS A 231 9.17 16.70 16.40
N GLN A 232 8.38 15.88 17.08
CA GLN A 232 8.53 15.58 18.50
C GLN A 232 9.84 14.81 18.79
N LEU A 233 10.21 13.86 17.94
CA LEU A 233 11.46 13.09 18.03
C LEU A 233 12.69 14.00 17.94
N PHE A 234 12.76 14.87 16.93
CA PHE A 234 13.84 15.85 16.82
C PHE A 234 13.83 16.90 17.95
N SER A 235 12.65 17.23 18.49
CA SER A 235 12.56 18.06 19.70
C SER A 235 13.10 17.35 20.94
N ARG A 236 12.91 16.02 21.03
CA ARG A 236 13.47 15.20 22.10
C ARG A 236 14.98 15.18 22.07
N ILE A 237 15.62 15.20 20.89
CA ILE A 237 17.08 15.36 20.79
C ILE A 237 17.56 16.63 21.51
N ASP A 238 16.91 17.79 21.35
CA ASP A 238 17.34 19.00 22.08
C ASP A 238 17.24 18.85 23.61
N ARG A 239 16.22 18.14 24.09
CA ARG A 239 16.05 17.84 25.52
C ARG A 239 17.20 16.97 26.03
N GLU A 240 17.59 15.96 25.26
CA GLU A 240 18.74 15.11 25.58
C GLU A 240 20.08 15.88 25.48
N LEU A 241 20.26 16.75 24.49
CA LEU A 241 21.44 17.62 24.37
C LEU A 241 21.61 18.51 25.61
N LYS A 242 20.51 18.97 26.22
CA LYS A 242 20.57 19.67 27.51
C LYS A 242 21.20 18.83 28.61
N GLN A 243 20.83 17.55 28.70
CA GLN A 243 21.35 16.62 29.71
C GLN A 243 22.81 16.24 29.44
N LEU A 244 23.16 15.97 28.17
CA LEU A 244 24.51 15.65 27.71
C LEU A 244 25.54 16.74 28.05
N PHE A 245 25.11 18.01 28.13
CA PHE A 245 25.98 19.13 28.49
C PHE A 245 26.20 19.28 30.00
N VAL A 246 25.30 18.73 30.83
CA VAL A 246 25.44 18.73 32.28
C VAL A 246 26.26 17.53 32.74
N ASN A 247 26.07 16.36 32.11
CA ASN A 247 26.76 15.12 32.46
C ASN A 247 27.51 14.53 31.26
N GLY A 248 28.84 14.55 31.30
CA GLY A 248 29.71 14.01 30.25
C GLY A 248 29.61 12.48 30.06
N GLN A 249 29.12 11.75 31.05
CA GLN A 249 28.90 10.31 30.99
C GLN A 249 27.45 9.94 30.64
N TYR A 250 26.61 10.92 30.28
CA TYR A 250 25.22 10.66 29.96
C TYR A 250 25.09 9.82 28.68
N GLU A 251 24.32 8.74 28.77
CA GLU A 251 23.92 7.92 27.63
C GLU A 251 22.46 8.18 27.29
N ALA A 252 22.20 8.38 26.00
CA ALA A 252 20.84 8.62 25.53
C ALA A 252 19.96 7.37 25.70
N PRO A 253 18.65 7.54 25.97
CA PRO A 253 17.73 6.41 26.09
C PRO A 253 17.73 5.51 24.85
N ARG A 254 17.79 4.19 25.05
CA ARG A 254 17.79 3.20 23.96
C ARG A 254 16.60 3.35 23.01
N GLY A 255 15.41 3.69 23.54
CA GLY A 255 14.21 3.94 22.73
C GLY A 255 14.39 5.10 21.74
N LEU A 256 15.03 6.20 22.16
CA LEU A 256 15.33 7.32 21.26
C LEU A 256 16.28 6.91 20.14
N LEU A 257 17.34 6.14 20.46
CA LEU A 257 18.26 5.65 19.45
C LEU A 257 17.57 4.70 18.47
N LYS A 258 16.69 3.82 18.95
CA LYS A 258 15.86 2.93 18.11
C LYS A 258 15.00 3.73 17.12
N GLU A 259 14.29 4.75 17.60
CA GLU A 259 13.44 5.61 16.77
C GLU A 259 14.24 6.37 15.70
N LEU A 260 15.45 6.84 16.03
CA LEU A 260 16.31 7.53 15.07
C LEU A 260 16.88 6.57 14.01
N LEU A 261 17.30 5.36 14.42
CA LEU A 261 17.78 4.32 13.50
C LEU A 261 16.66 3.83 12.58
N TYR A 262 15.41 3.80 13.05
CA TYR A 262 14.25 3.50 12.21
C TYR A 262 14.12 4.51 11.07
N LEU A 263 14.29 5.82 11.33
CA LEU A 263 14.25 6.82 10.24
C LEU A 263 15.37 6.62 9.21
N VAL A 264 16.56 6.17 9.65
CA VAL A 264 17.67 5.84 8.76
C VAL A 264 17.32 4.63 7.88
N ALA A 265 16.76 3.57 8.47
CA ALA A 265 16.34 2.36 7.75
C ALA A 265 15.16 2.63 6.79
N LEU A 266 14.22 3.51 7.17
CA LEU A 266 13.05 3.87 6.38
C LEU A 266 13.40 4.72 5.15
N ALA A 267 14.42 5.58 5.25
CA ALA A 267 14.83 6.45 4.16
C ALA A 267 15.66 5.74 3.07
N ASP A 268 16.27 4.59 3.39
CA ASP A 268 17.29 3.94 2.54
C ASP A 268 18.35 4.93 2.00
N SER A 269 18.77 5.87 2.87
CA SER A 269 19.65 6.97 2.49
C SER A 269 21.06 6.47 2.17
N ARG A 270 21.63 7.02 1.10
CA ARG A 270 23.03 6.76 0.67
C ARG A 270 24.01 7.83 1.16
N GLY A 271 23.58 8.64 2.12
CA GLY A 271 24.41 9.65 2.74
C GLY A 271 25.56 9.05 3.55
N PRO A 272 26.70 9.74 3.67
CA PRO A 272 27.89 9.22 4.34
C PRO A 272 27.64 8.85 5.81
N GLN A 273 26.75 9.54 6.51
CA GLN A 273 26.44 9.21 7.91
C GLN A 273 25.47 8.04 7.98
N ALA A 274 24.41 8.05 7.17
CA ALA A 274 23.46 6.96 7.07
C ALA A 274 24.16 5.63 6.74
N THR A 275 25.01 5.59 5.72
CA THR A 275 25.77 4.40 5.32
C THR A 275 26.67 3.90 6.46
N ALA A 276 27.41 4.79 7.13
CA ALA A 276 28.26 4.40 8.25
C ALA A 276 27.46 3.79 9.42
N LEU A 277 26.23 4.27 9.68
CA LEU A 277 25.37 3.64 10.68
C LEU A 277 24.78 2.32 10.21
N SER A 278 24.37 2.23 8.95
CA SER A 278 23.83 0.99 8.38
C SER A 278 24.85 -0.15 8.46
N GLU A 279 26.13 0.14 8.19
CA GLU A 279 27.22 -0.84 8.33
C GLU A 279 27.43 -1.25 9.81
N VAL A 280 27.45 -0.29 10.74
CA VAL A 280 27.75 -0.57 12.16
C VAL A 280 26.60 -1.30 12.86
N PHE A 281 25.35 -0.95 12.56
CA PHE A 281 24.15 -1.51 13.18
C PHE A 281 23.51 -2.65 12.38
N GLY A 282 24.04 -2.95 11.18
CA GLY A 282 23.48 -3.96 10.28
C GLY A 282 22.06 -3.61 9.82
N LEU A 283 21.81 -2.34 9.52
CA LEU A 283 20.48 -1.90 9.08
C LEU A 283 20.22 -2.41 7.67
N THR A 284 19.20 -3.25 7.52
CA THR A 284 18.65 -3.63 6.22
C THR A 284 17.60 -2.62 5.78
N PRO A 285 17.53 -2.26 4.48
CA PRO A 285 16.43 -1.48 3.94
C PRO A 285 15.09 -2.16 4.27
N LEU A 286 14.10 -1.36 4.65
CA LEU A 286 12.75 -1.86 4.89
C LEU A 286 12.06 -2.20 3.56
N PRO A 287 11.10 -3.15 3.53
CA PRO A 287 10.39 -3.53 2.31
C PRO A 287 9.39 -2.46 1.83
N PHE A 288 9.34 -1.31 2.49
CA PHE A 288 8.43 -0.21 2.22
C PHE A 288 9.12 1.15 2.42
N THR A 289 8.56 2.18 1.81
CA THR A 289 8.98 3.58 1.99
C THR A 289 7.95 4.36 2.79
N ASP A 290 8.34 5.52 3.31
CA ASP A 290 7.42 6.39 4.06
C ASP A 290 6.23 6.89 3.22
N HIS A 291 6.44 7.10 1.91
CA HIS A 291 5.37 7.53 1.01
C HIS A 291 4.44 6.36 0.67
N LEU A 292 4.97 5.16 0.45
CA LEU A 292 4.16 3.95 0.26
C LEU A 292 3.28 3.68 1.49
N LEU A 293 3.85 3.78 2.70
CA LEU A 293 3.07 3.66 3.94
C LEU A 293 1.95 4.69 4.01
N GLU A 294 2.21 5.95 3.66
CA GLU A 294 1.16 6.97 3.63
C GLU A 294 0.04 6.64 2.64
N GLU A 295 0.38 6.16 1.45
CA GLU A 295 -0.61 5.74 0.46
C GLU A 295 -1.47 4.58 0.96
N GLU A 296 -0.85 3.56 1.57
CA GLU A 296 -1.56 2.42 2.14
C GLU A 296 -2.40 2.80 3.37
N TYR A 297 -1.95 3.74 4.22
CA TYR A 297 -2.79 4.29 5.29
C TYR A 297 -4.05 4.96 4.74
N GLN A 298 -3.91 5.80 3.71
CA GLN A 298 -5.05 6.45 3.06
C GLN A 298 -5.97 5.42 2.40
N ARG A 299 -5.40 4.33 1.86
CA ARG A 299 -6.20 3.21 1.37
C ARG A 299 -7.02 2.63 2.50
N LEU A 300 -6.43 2.19 3.62
CA LEU A 300 -7.12 1.57 4.76
C LEU A 300 -8.13 2.48 5.47
N ALA A 301 -7.94 3.80 5.43
CA ALA A 301 -8.89 4.76 6.00
C ALA A 301 -10.16 4.99 5.15
N GLY A 302 -10.14 4.60 3.87
CA GLY A 302 -11.31 4.73 2.96
C GLY A 302 -12.50 3.79 3.24
N PRO A 303 -13.56 3.86 2.43
CA PRO A 303 -14.65 2.88 2.46
C PRO A 303 -14.16 1.46 2.06
N GLY A 304 -14.76 0.42 2.65
CA GLY A 304 -14.38 -0.98 2.41
C GLY A 304 -14.72 -1.47 1.00
N GLN A 305 -14.08 -2.56 0.54
CA GLN A 305 -14.29 -3.07 -0.83
C GLN A 305 -15.75 -3.44 -1.11
N ALA A 306 -16.43 -4.09 -0.17
CA ALA A 306 -17.85 -4.45 -0.32
C ALA A 306 -18.77 -3.22 -0.50
N VAL A 307 -18.51 -2.15 0.26
CA VAL A 307 -19.23 -0.88 0.13
C VAL A 307 -18.96 -0.24 -1.23
N MET A 308 -17.70 -0.23 -1.67
CA MET A 308 -17.33 0.30 -2.99
C MET A 308 -17.94 -0.49 -4.14
N ARG A 309 -18.03 -1.82 -4.03
CA ARG A 309 -18.72 -2.68 -5.01
C ARG A 309 -20.22 -2.40 -5.06
N SER A 310 -20.88 -2.31 -3.89
CA SER A 310 -22.31 -1.99 -3.81
C SER A 310 -22.60 -0.60 -4.41
N LEU A 311 -21.75 0.38 -4.09
CA LEU A 311 -21.86 1.74 -4.61
C LEU A 311 -21.58 1.79 -6.13
N SER A 312 -20.58 1.06 -6.62
CA SER A 312 -20.28 0.94 -8.05
C SER A 312 -21.46 0.32 -8.81
N SER A 313 -22.06 -0.75 -8.26
CA SER A 313 -23.26 -1.38 -8.83
C SER A 313 -24.43 -0.40 -8.91
N ALA A 314 -24.71 0.33 -7.84
CA ALA A 314 -25.80 1.31 -7.81
C ALA A 314 -25.56 2.45 -8.83
N ILE A 315 -24.33 2.94 -8.95
CA ILE A 315 -23.97 3.98 -9.93
C ILE A 315 -24.08 3.43 -11.36
N ARG A 316 -23.69 2.18 -11.61
CA ARG A 316 -23.84 1.53 -12.92
C ARG A 316 -25.31 1.38 -13.34
N GLU A 317 -26.20 1.04 -12.41
CA GLU A 317 -27.65 0.99 -12.69
C GLU A 317 -28.20 2.36 -13.10
N GLU A 318 -27.80 3.42 -12.40
CA GLU A 318 -28.16 4.80 -12.76
C GLU A 318 -27.57 5.20 -14.12
N LEU A 319 -26.31 4.85 -14.41
CA LEU A 319 -25.67 5.12 -15.71
C LEU A 319 -26.34 4.36 -16.87
N ASN A 320 -26.76 3.11 -16.66
CA ASN A 320 -27.52 2.36 -17.66
C ASN A 320 -28.85 3.07 -17.97
N SER A 321 -29.51 3.62 -16.95
CA SER A 321 -30.72 4.42 -17.14
C SER A 321 -30.45 5.69 -17.97
N VAL A 322 -29.29 6.36 -17.78
CA VAL A 322 -28.86 7.48 -18.63
C VAL A 322 -28.69 7.04 -20.08
N LYS A 323 -28.00 5.93 -20.32
CA LYS A 323 -27.74 5.41 -21.66
C LYS A 323 -29.02 5.05 -22.40
N ASP A 324 -29.96 4.40 -21.72
CA ASP A 324 -31.27 4.07 -22.28
C ASP A 324 -32.04 5.34 -22.69
N MET A 325 -32.00 6.38 -21.86
CA MET A 325 -32.59 7.69 -22.20
C MET A 325 -31.88 8.35 -23.40
N LEU A 326 -30.56 8.22 -23.52
CA LEU A 326 -29.82 8.75 -24.67
C LEU A 326 -30.14 8.02 -25.97
N ASP A 327 -30.23 6.69 -25.94
CA ASP A 327 -30.62 5.87 -27.11
C ASP A 327 -32.05 6.21 -27.57
N LEU A 328 -32.98 6.43 -26.63
CA LEU A 328 -34.35 6.90 -26.95
C LEU A 328 -34.36 8.30 -27.59
N ILE A 329 -33.51 9.21 -27.12
CA ILE A 329 -33.37 10.55 -27.69
C ILE A 329 -32.80 10.47 -29.10
N GLU A 330 -31.77 9.65 -29.32
CA GLU A 330 -31.14 9.44 -30.65
C GLU A 330 -32.14 8.85 -31.67
N ARG A 331 -33.02 7.95 -31.22
CA ARG A 331 -34.09 7.35 -32.05
C ARG A 331 -35.26 8.32 -32.33
N GLY A 332 -35.20 9.55 -31.83
CA GLY A 332 -36.19 10.59 -32.09
C GLY A 332 -37.43 10.52 -31.19
N THR A 333 -37.39 9.76 -30.10
CA THR A 333 -38.47 9.75 -29.08
C THR A 333 -38.21 10.80 -27.99
N LEU A 334 -38.20 12.07 -28.41
CA LEU A 334 -38.03 13.21 -27.51
C LEU A 334 -39.35 13.50 -26.77
N GLN A 335 -39.36 13.33 -25.45
CA GLN A 335 -40.44 13.76 -24.57
C GLN A 335 -39.89 14.74 -23.53
N SER A 336 -40.62 15.83 -23.30
CA SER A 336 -40.25 16.86 -22.31
C SER A 336 -39.95 16.29 -20.91
N ASP A 337 -40.72 15.29 -20.47
CA ASP A 337 -40.50 14.63 -19.17
C ASP A 337 -39.19 13.83 -19.14
N SER A 338 -38.82 13.15 -20.24
CA SER A 338 -37.58 12.38 -20.35
C SER A 338 -36.33 13.26 -20.27
N LEU A 339 -36.37 14.47 -20.84
CA LEU A 339 -35.27 15.44 -20.77
C LEU A 339 -35.05 15.97 -19.34
N ASN A 340 -36.16 16.26 -18.64
CA ASN A 340 -36.10 16.66 -17.23
C ASN A 340 -35.57 15.54 -16.33
N SER A 341 -36.02 14.30 -16.56
CA SER A 341 -35.51 13.13 -15.86
C SER A 341 -34.02 12.90 -16.11
N LEU A 342 -33.56 13.02 -17.36
CA LEU A 342 -32.14 12.91 -17.72
C LEU A 342 -31.30 13.98 -17.00
N HIS A 343 -31.72 15.25 -17.05
CA HIS A 343 -31.03 16.33 -16.36
C HIS A 343 -30.93 16.09 -14.85
N ALA A 344 -32.04 15.69 -14.20
CA ALA A 344 -32.07 15.40 -12.78
C ALA A 344 -31.12 14.24 -12.40
N LEU A 345 -31.11 13.18 -13.21
CA LEU A 345 -30.30 11.99 -12.95
C LEU A 345 -28.81 12.25 -13.15
N LEU A 346 -28.41 12.99 -14.20
CA LEU A 346 -27.03 13.46 -14.39
C LEU A 346 -26.57 14.35 -13.22
N GLY A 347 -27.44 15.22 -12.72
CA GLY A 347 -27.13 16.10 -11.59
C GLY A 347 -26.96 15.33 -10.27
N LYS A 348 -27.75 14.28 -10.06
CA LYS A 348 -27.60 13.36 -8.93
C LYS A 348 -26.28 12.59 -9.03
N LEU A 349 -26.02 11.95 -10.18
CA LEU A 349 -24.78 11.22 -10.44
C LEU A 349 -23.53 12.08 -10.24
N SER A 350 -23.51 13.30 -10.79
CA SER A 350 -22.40 14.24 -10.63
C SER A 350 -22.08 14.51 -9.15
N LYS A 351 -23.10 14.76 -8.32
CA LYS A 351 -22.94 14.97 -6.88
C LYS A 351 -22.43 13.71 -6.17
N THR A 352 -22.99 12.55 -6.48
CA THR A 352 -22.58 11.27 -5.90
C THR A 352 -21.12 10.97 -6.22
N LEU A 353 -20.69 11.11 -7.47
CA LEU A 353 -19.30 10.93 -7.89
C LEU A 353 -18.35 11.89 -7.17
N GLY A 354 -18.79 13.14 -6.96
CA GLY A 354 -18.07 14.11 -6.13
C GLY A 354 -17.86 13.64 -4.69
N MET A 355 -18.90 13.07 -4.05
CA MET A 355 -18.83 12.56 -2.68
C MET A 355 -17.92 11.33 -2.55
N VAL A 356 -17.86 10.47 -3.58
CA VAL A 356 -17.05 9.25 -3.61
C VAL A 356 -15.57 9.53 -3.95
N GLY A 357 -15.24 10.79 -4.25
CA GLY A 357 -13.87 11.23 -4.58
C GLY A 357 -13.51 11.08 -6.06
N LEU A 358 -14.47 10.77 -6.93
CA LEU A 358 -14.31 10.79 -8.39
C LEU A 358 -14.62 12.20 -8.93
N SER A 359 -13.87 13.21 -8.47
CA SER A 359 -14.15 14.61 -8.79
C SER A 359 -14.05 14.92 -10.29
N SER A 360 -13.14 14.27 -11.02
CA SER A 360 -13.02 14.46 -12.48
C SER A 360 -14.26 13.95 -13.22
N ALA A 361 -14.73 12.75 -12.88
CA ALA A 361 -15.95 12.17 -13.44
C ALA A 361 -17.19 13.01 -13.09
N GLY A 362 -17.31 13.45 -11.83
CA GLY A 362 -18.38 14.33 -11.39
C GLY A 362 -18.41 15.66 -12.13
N ASN A 363 -17.23 16.28 -12.34
CA ASN A 363 -17.10 17.54 -13.08
C ASN A 363 -17.47 17.39 -14.56
N SER A 364 -17.10 16.27 -15.20
CA SER A 364 -17.44 16.01 -16.60
C SER A 364 -18.95 15.93 -16.81
N LEU A 365 -19.69 15.19 -15.96
CA LEU A 365 -21.16 15.19 -16.02
C LEU A 365 -21.76 16.58 -15.72
N ASN A 366 -21.19 17.30 -14.74
CA ASN A 366 -21.66 18.64 -14.38
C ASN A 366 -21.55 19.62 -15.56
N ALA A 367 -20.48 19.51 -16.35
CA ALA A 367 -20.28 20.36 -17.53
C ALA A 367 -21.38 20.16 -18.60
N GLN A 368 -21.98 18.97 -18.68
CA GLN A 368 -23.05 18.68 -19.63
C GLN A 368 -24.45 19.13 -19.15
N LEU A 369 -24.63 19.42 -17.85
CA LEU A 369 -25.95 19.78 -17.31
C LEU A 369 -26.57 21.02 -17.97
N GLN A 370 -25.76 22.04 -18.26
CA GLN A 370 -26.24 23.25 -18.93
C GLN A 370 -26.71 22.97 -20.36
N THR A 371 -25.97 22.12 -21.08
CA THR A 371 -26.32 21.69 -22.44
C THR A 371 -27.63 20.91 -22.44
N VAL A 372 -27.76 19.91 -21.56
CA VAL A 372 -29.00 19.11 -21.44
C VAL A 372 -30.19 19.95 -21.03
N ALA A 373 -29.99 20.96 -20.15
CA ALA A 373 -31.06 21.88 -19.75
C ALA A 373 -31.57 22.77 -20.89
N SER A 374 -30.79 22.92 -21.97
CA SER A 374 -31.19 23.70 -23.15
C SER A 374 -32.01 22.91 -24.16
N TRP A 375 -32.09 21.58 -24.01
CA TRP A 375 -32.82 20.71 -24.93
C TRP A 375 -34.32 20.79 -24.67
N SER A 376 -35.10 20.81 -25.74
CA SER A 376 -36.57 20.79 -25.70
C SER A 376 -37.14 20.17 -26.97
N GLU A 377 -38.45 19.95 -27.03
CA GLU A 377 -39.13 19.49 -28.26
C GLU A 377 -38.97 20.49 -29.42
N GLU A 378 -38.83 21.78 -29.12
CA GLU A 378 -38.61 22.84 -30.12
C GLU A 378 -37.13 23.03 -30.47
N SER A 379 -36.23 22.66 -29.55
CA SER A 379 -34.77 22.75 -29.71
C SER A 379 -34.15 21.39 -29.44
N ALA A 380 -34.32 20.50 -30.42
CA ALA A 380 -33.78 19.14 -30.36
C ALA A 380 -32.24 19.16 -30.26
N PRO A 381 -31.64 18.20 -29.53
CA PRO A 381 -30.19 18.10 -29.37
C PRO A 381 -29.48 17.92 -30.70
N GLN A 382 -28.36 18.63 -30.89
CA GLN A 382 -27.50 18.40 -32.05
C GLN A 382 -26.71 17.10 -31.87
N ALA A 383 -26.40 16.39 -32.96
CA ALA A 383 -25.63 15.14 -32.92
C ALA A 383 -24.29 15.30 -32.16
N GLN A 384 -23.62 16.46 -32.31
CA GLN A 384 -22.38 16.75 -31.60
C GLN A 384 -22.57 16.88 -30.07
N GLU A 385 -23.71 17.39 -29.61
CA GLU A 385 -24.03 17.54 -28.19
C GLU A 385 -24.38 16.19 -27.56
N LEU A 386 -25.12 15.35 -28.29
CA LEU A 386 -25.40 13.96 -27.93
C LEU A 386 -24.10 13.15 -27.79
N HIS A 387 -23.18 13.25 -28.76
CA HIS A 387 -21.89 12.56 -28.70
C HIS A 387 -21.06 13.00 -27.48
N LYS A 388 -20.99 14.31 -27.20
CA LYS A 388 -20.24 14.81 -26.02
C LYS A 388 -20.81 14.30 -24.70
N LEU A 389 -22.13 14.19 -24.59
CA LEU A 389 -22.76 13.61 -23.40
C LEU A 389 -22.50 12.10 -23.32
N ALA A 390 -22.56 11.39 -24.45
CA ALA A 390 -22.22 9.96 -24.50
C ALA A 390 -20.76 9.71 -24.08
N ASP A 391 -19.81 10.51 -24.57
CA ASP A 391 -18.39 10.43 -24.20
C ASP A 391 -18.19 10.65 -22.69
N ALA A 392 -18.88 11.66 -22.11
CA ALA A 392 -18.83 11.93 -20.68
C ALA A 392 -19.41 10.75 -19.86
N VAL A 393 -20.53 10.16 -20.31
CA VAL A 393 -21.16 9.00 -19.66
C VAL A 393 -20.27 7.76 -19.73
N LEU A 394 -19.63 7.50 -20.88
CA LEU A 394 -18.67 6.39 -21.05
C LEU A 394 -17.45 6.59 -20.16
N TYR A 395 -16.87 7.79 -20.15
CA TYR A 395 -15.74 8.12 -19.28
C TYR A 395 -16.07 7.85 -17.80
N VAL A 396 -17.24 8.28 -17.34
CA VAL A 396 -17.72 8.03 -15.98
C VAL A 396 -17.90 6.55 -15.71
N GLU A 397 -18.46 5.79 -16.64
CA GLU A 397 -18.62 4.34 -16.51
C GLU A 397 -17.28 3.62 -16.36
N GLY A 398 -16.27 4.00 -17.16
CA GLY A 398 -14.90 3.46 -17.01
C GLY A 398 -14.33 3.77 -15.63
N MET A 399 -14.47 5.01 -15.17
CA MET A 399 -14.02 5.42 -13.83
C MET A 399 -14.75 4.67 -12.70
N VAL A 400 -16.05 4.40 -12.84
CA VAL A 400 -16.84 3.64 -11.87
C VAL A 400 -16.46 2.15 -11.91
N ALA A 401 -16.13 1.58 -13.07
CA ALA A 401 -15.64 0.22 -13.17
C ALA A 401 -14.35 0.00 -12.38
N SER A 402 -13.46 1.00 -12.35
CA SER A 402 -12.24 0.94 -11.53
C SER A 402 -12.52 0.89 -10.02
N LEU A 403 -13.67 1.39 -9.54
CA LEU A 403 -14.08 1.28 -8.12
C LEU A 403 -14.39 -0.17 -7.70
N ASP A 404 -14.87 -1.00 -8.62
CA ASP A 404 -15.34 -2.37 -8.38
C ASP A 404 -14.17 -3.34 -8.09
N ARG A 405 -13.02 -3.06 -8.71
CA ARG A 405 -11.79 -3.85 -8.52
C ARG A 405 -11.06 -3.52 -7.22
N GLY A 406 -11.45 -2.47 -6.49
CA GLY A 406 -10.74 -2.02 -5.28
C GLY A 406 -9.31 -1.50 -5.54
N GLU A 407 -8.87 -1.56 -6.79
CA GLU A 407 -7.56 -1.16 -7.26
C GLU A 407 -7.57 0.33 -7.58
N ARG A 408 -7.38 1.16 -6.55
CA ARG A 408 -6.65 2.43 -6.74
C ARG A 408 -5.17 2.16 -6.99
N ARG A 409 -4.85 1.12 -7.79
CA ARG A 409 -3.48 0.76 -8.15
C ARG A 409 -3.08 1.69 -9.31
N GLU A 410 -2.13 2.55 -8.97
CA GLU A 410 -1.13 3.17 -9.84
C GLU A 410 -1.51 4.31 -10.78
N VAL A 411 -2.77 4.64 -11.01
CA VAL A 411 -3.07 5.86 -11.77
C VAL A 411 -4.10 6.67 -11.00
N ARG A 412 -3.63 7.72 -10.29
CA ARG A 412 -4.50 8.89 -10.11
C ARG A 412 -4.94 9.22 -11.55
N PRO A 413 -6.22 9.06 -11.92
CA PRO A 413 -6.65 9.41 -13.26
C PRO A 413 -6.17 10.84 -13.47
N THR A 414 -5.28 11.04 -14.45
CA THR A 414 -4.86 12.38 -14.84
C THR A 414 -6.16 13.14 -15.02
N GLN A 415 -6.34 14.25 -14.29
CA GLN A 415 -7.59 14.99 -14.35
C GLN A 415 -7.84 15.33 -15.82
N ALA A 416 -8.79 14.62 -16.45
CA ALA A 416 -9.13 14.86 -17.84
C ALA A 416 -9.58 16.32 -17.94
N GLN A 417 -8.96 17.07 -18.85
CA GLN A 417 -9.43 18.41 -19.14
C GLN A 417 -10.79 18.29 -19.84
N PRO A 418 -11.75 19.19 -19.56
CA PRO A 418 -13.05 19.16 -20.23
C PRO A 418 -12.88 19.19 -21.75
N GLY A 419 -13.36 18.17 -22.47
CA GLY A 419 -13.22 18.01 -23.93
C GLY A 419 -12.31 16.87 -24.39
N GLU A 420 -11.55 16.21 -23.51
CA GLU A 420 -10.69 15.05 -23.81
C GLU A 420 -11.22 13.73 -23.19
N GLU A 421 -12.51 13.68 -22.83
CA GLU A 421 -13.11 12.52 -22.15
C GLU A 421 -13.01 11.22 -22.95
N ALA A 422 -13.21 11.27 -24.27
CA ALA A 422 -13.16 10.11 -25.14
C ALA A 422 -11.75 9.48 -25.19
N ASP A 423 -10.71 10.32 -25.27
CA ASP A 423 -9.31 9.86 -25.28
C ASP A 423 -8.91 9.31 -23.91
N SER A 424 -9.35 9.96 -22.83
CA SER A 424 -9.12 9.49 -21.46
C SER A 424 -9.81 8.14 -21.19
N PHE A 425 -11.05 7.96 -21.66
CA PHE A 425 -11.76 6.69 -21.60
C PHE A 425 -11.06 5.60 -22.43
N ALA A 426 -10.65 5.91 -23.66
CA ALA A 426 -9.93 4.95 -24.50
C ALA A 426 -8.61 4.50 -23.87
N LEU A 427 -7.85 5.43 -23.29
CA LEU A 427 -6.62 5.11 -22.54
C LEU A 427 -6.91 4.26 -21.31
N HIS A 428 -7.99 4.55 -20.57
CA HIS A 428 -8.40 3.75 -19.42
C HIS A 428 -8.79 2.33 -19.83
N GLN A 429 -9.59 2.17 -20.88
CA GLN A 429 -9.99 0.86 -21.41
C GLN A 429 -8.80 0.05 -21.93
N LEU A 430 -7.84 0.70 -22.59
CA LEU A 430 -6.59 0.06 -23.00
C LEU A 430 -5.81 -0.43 -21.78
N ASN A 431 -5.72 0.36 -20.71
CA ASN A 431 -5.05 -0.06 -19.47
C ASN A 431 -5.79 -1.21 -18.78
N GLU A 432 -7.13 -1.18 -18.67
CA GLU A 432 -7.91 -2.29 -18.12
C GLU A 432 -7.74 -3.57 -18.95
N ALA A 433 -7.78 -3.46 -20.29
CA ALA A 433 -7.55 -4.60 -21.17
C ALA A 433 -6.14 -5.18 -20.98
N ARG A 434 -5.13 -4.32 -20.77
CA ARG A 434 -3.76 -4.79 -20.46
C ARG A 434 -3.72 -5.55 -19.14
N ILE A 435 -4.39 -5.07 -18.09
CA ILE A 435 -4.46 -5.76 -16.78
C ILE A 435 -5.08 -7.16 -16.96
N VAL A 436 -6.23 -7.26 -17.64
CA VAL A 436 -6.91 -8.54 -17.88
C VAL A 436 -6.01 -9.53 -18.63
N VAL A 437 -5.24 -9.06 -19.62
CA VAL A 437 -4.31 -9.92 -20.36
C VAL A 437 -3.14 -10.39 -19.47
N VAL A 438 -2.66 -9.56 -18.54
CA VAL A 438 -1.64 -9.96 -17.56
C VAL A 438 -2.19 -11.00 -16.59
N ASP A 439 -3.38 -10.78 -16.04
CA ASP A 439 -4.03 -11.73 -15.11
C ASP A 439 -4.27 -13.09 -15.78
N GLU A 440 -4.76 -13.09 -17.03
CA GLU A 440 -4.96 -14.32 -17.80
C GLU A 440 -3.62 -15.01 -18.10
N ALA A 441 -2.56 -14.25 -18.39
CA ALA A 441 -1.22 -14.79 -18.60
C ALA A 441 -0.67 -15.47 -17.33
N GLN A 442 -0.86 -14.86 -16.16
CA GLN A 442 -0.49 -15.44 -14.87
C GLN A 442 -1.31 -16.70 -14.57
N ALA A 443 -2.62 -16.66 -14.77
CA ALA A 443 -3.49 -17.82 -14.58
C ALA A 443 -3.09 -18.99 -15.49
N GLY A 444 -2.73 -18.70 -16.74
CA GLY A 444 -2.21 -19.68 -17.71
C GLY A 444 -0.91 -20.33 -17.25
N LEU A 445 0.05 -19.55 -16.73
CA LEU A 445 1.30 -20.08 -16.17
C LEU A 445 1.06 -20.94 -14.91
N ALA A 446 0.22 -20.46 -13.99
CA ALA A 446 -0.11 -21.19 -12.78
C ALA A 446 -0.83 -22.51 -13.08
N LEU A 447 -1.67 -22.56 -14.13
CA LEU A 447 -2.27 -23.79 -14.63
C LEU A 447 -1.20 -24.73 -15.18
N ALA A 448 -0.31 -24.24 -16.04
CA ALA A 448 0.78 -25.02 -16.61
C ALA A 448 1.65 -25.65 -15.52
N LYS A 449 2.04 -24.88 -14.49
CA LYS A 449 2.84 -25.36 -13.36
C LYS A 449 2.15 -26.49 -12.60
N ARG A 450 0.87 -26.32 -12.25
CA ARG A 450 0.07 -27.36 -11.58
C ARG A 450 -0.03 -28.64 -12.40
N ALA A 451 -0.24 -28.52 -13.70
CA ALA A 451 -0.30 -29.66 -14.61
C ALA A 451 1.05 -30.38 -14.76
N ILE A 452 2.16 -29.63 -14.78
CA ILE A 452 3.52 -30.19 -14.76
C ILE A 452 3.76 -30.94 -13.45
N THR A 453 3.40 -30.37 -12.30
CA THR A 453 3.50 -31.06 -11.00
C THR A 453 2.71 -32.38 -11.01
N ALA A 454 1.47 -32.38 -11.51
CA ALA A 454 0.67 -33.60 -11.62
C ALA A 454 1.28 -34.65 -12.57
N TYR A 455 1.91 -34.22 -13.66
CA TYR A 455 2.67 -35.10 -14.55
C TYR A 455 3.87 -35.75 -13.84
N LEU A 456 4.56 -35.01 -12.97
CA LEU A 456 5.68 -35.53 -12.18
C LEU A 456 5.22 -36.54 -11.12
N GLU A 457 4.16 -36.20 -10.38
CA GLU A 457 3.61 -37.06 -9.32
C GLU A 457 3.02 -38.37 -9.84
N SER A 458 2.45 -38.35 -11.05
CA SER A 458 1.90 -39.54 -11.72
C SER A 458 2.95 -40.42 -12.40
N GLY A 459 4.25 -40.08 -12.29
CA GLY A 459 5.32 -40.84 -12.93
C GLY A 459 5.31 -40.71 -14.47
N GLY A 460 4.77 -39.62 -15.00
CA GLY A 460 4.84 -39.28 -16.43
C GLY A 460 3.57 -39.54 -17.24
N GLU A 461 2.39 -39.52 -16.61
CA GLU A 461 1.14 -39.67 -17.35
C GLU A 461 0.86 -38.43 -18.22
N ARG A 462 1.01 -38.62 -19.54
CA ARG A 462 0.91 -37.54 -20.54
C ARG A 462 -0.44 -36.83 -20.57
N MET A 463 -1.50 -37.46 -20.08
CA MET A 463 -2.85 -36.86 -20.06
C MET A 463 -2.86 -35.54 -19.28
N HIS A 464 -2.05 -35.42 -18.22
CA HIS A 464 -1.91 -34.19 -17.44
C HIS A 464 -1.32 -33.01 -18.24
N LEU A 465 -0.50 -33.28 -19.26
CA LEU A 465 0.15 -32.25 -20.07
C LEU A 465 -0.65 -31.85 -21.33
N SER A 466 -1.76 -32.52 -21.62
CA SER A 466 -2.52 -32.35 -22.88
C SER A 466 -2.85 -30.90 -23.23
N ASN A 467 -3.18 -30.07 -22.24
CA ASN A 467 -3.55 -28.66 -22.46
C ASN A 467 -2.40 -27.69 -22.23
N VAL A 468 -1.27 -28.14 -21.66
CA VAL A 468 -0.19 -27.25 -21.21
C VAL A 468 0.48 -26.50 -22.36
N PRO A 469 0.88 -27.15 -23.48
CA PRO A 469 1.47 -26.44 -24.61
C PRO A 469 0.53 -25.37 -25.18
N PHE A 470 -0.77 -25.68 -25.29
CA PHE A 470 -1.76 -24.73 -25.80
C PHE A 470 -1.92 -23.52 -24.86
N SER A 471 -2.03 -23.76 -23.55
CA SER A 471 -2.10 -22.70 -22.54
C SER A 471 -0.87 -21.79 -22.59
N LEU A 472 0.34 -22.35 -22.68
CA LEU A 472 1.56 -21.54 -22.77
C LEU A 472 1.68 -20.78 -24.09
N GLN A 473 1.21 -21.33 -25.21
CA GLN A 473 1.15 -20.58 -26.47
C GLN A 473 0.14 -19.43 -26.41
N ALA A 474 -0.98 -19.59 -25.67
CA ALA A 474 -1.91 -18.50 -25.41
C ALA A 474 -1.27 -17.39 -24.56
N VAL A 475 -0.55 -17.77 -23.49
CA VAL A 475 0.25 -16.83 -22.66
C VAL A 475 1.26 -16.06 -23.53
N ARG A 476 2.01 -16.77 -24.40
CA ARG A 476 2.93 -16.15 -25.35
C ARG A 476 2.23 -15.11 -26.23
N GLY A 477 1.06 -15.45 -26.78
CA GLY A 477 0.28 -14.52 -27.61
C GLY A 477 -0.15 -13.27 -26.85
N GLY A 478 -0.61 -13.43 -25.60
CA GLY A 478 -0.95 -12.31 -24.71
C GLY A 478 0.24 -11.40 -24.43
N LEU A 479 1.39 -11.97 -24.10
CA LEU A 479 2.63 -11.21 -23.88
C LEU A 479 3.09 -10.47 -25.15
N TRP A 480 3.02 -11.10 -26.30
CA TRP A 480 3.34 -10.45 -27.58
C TRP A 480 2.46 -9.23 -27.81
N PHE A 481 1.15 -9.36 -27.57
CA PHE A 481 0.19 -8.26 -27.69
C PHE A 481 0.51 -7.08 -26.75
N LEU A 482 1.04 -7.37 -25.56
CA LEU A 482 1.47 -6.36 -24.59
C LEU A 482 2.83 -5.70 -24.93
N GLY A 483 3.46 -6.07 -26.04
CA GLY A 483 4.81 -5.61 -26.41
C GLY A 483 5.93 -6.25 -25.60
N GLN A 484 5.63 -7.33 -24.87
CA GLN A 484 6.55 -8.09 -24.01
C GLN A 484 7.25 -9.20 -24.82
N GLU A 485 7.88 -8.83 -25.94
CA GLU A 485 8.39 -9.79 -26.94
C GLU A 485 9.38 -10.80 -26.34
N ARG A 486 10.29 -10.33 -25.49
CA ARG A 486 11.31 -11.18 -24.84
C ARG A 486 10.68 -12.24 -23.93
N ALA A 487 9.70 -11.85 -23.11
CA ALA A 487 9.00 -12.79 -22.24
C ALA A 487 8.15 -13.78 -23.06
N ALA A 488 7.51 -13.29 -24.13
CA ALA A 488 6.75 -14.13 -25.06
C ALA A 488 7.60 -15.22 -25.71
N GLN A 489 8.82 -14.89 -26.14
CA GLN A 489 9.77 -15.87 -26.69
C GLN A 489 10.16 -16.94 -25.67
N LEU A 490 10.46 -16.55 -24.44
CA LEU A 490 10.83 -17.48 -23.37
C LEU A 490 9.68 -18.44 -23.01
N VAL A 491 8.46 -17.92 -22.88
CA VAL A 491 7.26 -18.76 -22.66
C VAL A 491 7.04 -19.71 -23.84
N GLY A 492 7.23 -19.23 -25.07
CA GLY A 492 7.16 -20.05 -26.27
C GLY A 492 8.15 -21.21 -26.26
N ALA A 493 9.41 -20.93 -25.91
CA ALA A 493 10.44 -21.96 -25.81
C ALA A 493 10.12 -23.00 -24.72
N CYS A 494 9.54 -22.59 -23.58
CA CYS A 494 9.04 -23.52 -22.57
C CYS A 494 7.89 -24.39 -23.12
N ALA A 495 6.96 -23.80 -23.88
CA ALA A 495 5.85 -24.52 -24.49
C ALA A 495 6.35 -25.58 -25.49
N ASP A 496 7.30 -25.19 -26.34
CA ASP A 496 7.89 -26.07 -27.34
C ASP A 496 8.71 -27.20 -26.69
N TYR A 497 9.42 -26.91 -25.60
CA TYR A 497 10.13 -27.92 -24.82
C TYR A 497 9.16 -28.96 -24.25
N ILE A 498 8.06 -28.51 -23.63
CA ILE A 498 7.04 -29.42 -23.05
C ILE A 498 6.41 -30.27 -24.16
N GLN A 499 6.08 -29.68 -25.31
CA GLN A 499 5.52 -30.40 -26.44
C GLN A 499 6.49 -31.49 -26.94
N GLN A 500 7.73 -31.12 -27.26
CA GLN A 500 8.69 -32.01 -27.90
C GLN A 500 9.28 -33.05 -26.95
N HIS A 501 9.66 -32.63 -25.74
CA HIS A 501 10.45 -33.44 -24.80
C HIS A 501 9.64 -34.07 -23.67
N MET A 502 8.40 -33.63 -23.39
CA MET A 502 7.56 -34.22 -22.34
C MET A 502 6.30 -34.91 -22.88
N PHE A 503 5.67 -34.34 -23.90
CA PHE A 503 4.43 -34.87 -24.46
C PHE A 503 4.66 -35.87 -25.61
N ASP A 504 5.45 -35.49 -26.61
CA ASP A 504 5.72 -36.32 -27.79
C ASP A 504 6.79 -37.38 -27.52
N ALA A 505 7.75 -37.10 -26.63
CA ALA A 505 8.84 -37.99 -26.30
C ALA A 505 8.37 -39.30 -25.61
N PRO A 506 9.05 -40.44 -25.89
CA PRO A 506 8.69 -41.74 -25.31
C PRO A 506 9.07 -41.87 -23.83
N HIS A 507 10.04 -41.10 -23.35
CA HIS A 507 10.60 -41.18 -22.01
C HIS A 507 10.56 -39.81 -21.33
N MET A 508 10.34 -39.82 -20.02
CA MET A 508 10.37 -38.60 -19.21
C MET A 508 11.79 -37.97 -19.23
N PRO A 509 11.90 -36.64 -19.28
CA PRO A 509 13.18 -35.95 -19.11
C PRO A 509 13.84 -36.25 -17.76
N SER A 510 15.14 -35.99 -17.65
CA SER A 510 15.84 -36.11 -16.37
C SER A 510 15.32 -35.09 -15.37
N GLU A 511 15.41 -35.43 -14.08
CA GLU A 511 15.02 -34.58 -12.95
C GLU A 511 15.65 -33.17 -13.03
N GLN A 512 16.94 -33.10 -13.38
CA GLN A 512 17.65 -31.83 -13.58
C GLN A 512 17.02 -30.92 -14.65
N MET A 513 16.54 -31.50 -15.75
CA MET A 513 15.89 -30.72 -16.81
C MET A 513 14.49 -30.24 -16.40
N LEU A 514 13.80 -31.03 -15.57
CA LEU A 514 12.49 -30.67 -15.02
C LEU A 514 12.60 -29.54 -13.99
N GLU A 515 13.63 -29.59 -13.13
CA GLU A 515 13.97 -28.47 -12.22
C GLU A 515 14.28 -27.20 -13.01
N THR A 516 15.11 -27.31 -14.05
CA THR A 516 15.47 -26.17 -14.91
C THR A 516 14.23 -25.54 -15.59
N LEU A 517 13.27 -26.36 -16.03
CA LEU A 517 11.99 -25.87 -16.58
C LEU A 517 11.14 -25.18 -15.51
N ALA A 518 11.09 -25.73 -14.29
CA ALA A 518 10.36 -25.14 -13.18
C ALA A 518 10.94 -23.77 -12.78
N ASP A 519 12.27 -23.62 -12.81
CA ASP A 519 12.95 -22.34 -12.58
C ASP A 519 12.64 -21.31 -13.66
N ALA A 520 12.62 -21.73 -14.94
CA ALA A 520 12.25 -20.86 -16.05
C ALA A 520 10.80 -20.35 -15.91
N LEU A 521 9.85 -21.25 -15.66
CA LEU A 521 8.43 -20.90 -15.49
C LEU A 521 8.20 -20.03 -14.25
N SER A 522 8.87 -20.33 -13.13
CA SER A 522 8.75 -19.54 -11.89
C SER A 522 9.37 -18.16 -12.05
N SER A 523 10.46 -18.02 -12.81
CA SER A 523 11.05 -16.71 -13.12
C SER A 523 10.13 -15.87 -14.01
N LEU A 524 9.44 -16.50 -14.96
CA LEU A 524 8.45 -15.82 -15.82
C LEU A 524 7.17 -15.44 -15.05
N GLU A 525 6.72 -16.31 -14.15
CA GLU A 525 5.63 -16.03 -13.20
C GLU A 525 6.00 -14.84 -12.31
N TYR A 526 7.19 -14.87 -11.70
CA TYR A 526 7.70 -13.77 -10.88
C TYR A 526 7.85 -12.46 -11.67
N TYR A 527 8.32 -12.53 -12.92
CA TYR A 527 8.41 -11.36 -13.80
C TYR A 527 7.03 -10.71 -14.02
N LEU A 528 5.99 -11.52 -14.23
CA LEU A 528 4.63 -11.03 -14.45
C LEU A 528 3.97 -10.51 -13.17
N GLU A 529 4.24 -11.13 -12.01
CA GLU A 529 3.79 -10.62 -10.71
C GLU A 529 4.48 -9.30 -10.34
N ALA A 530 5.78 -9.20 -10.64
CA ALA A 530 6.61 -8.07 -10.25
C ALA A 530 6.54 -6.87 -11.21
N GLY A 531 5.88 -7.01 -12.36
CA GLY A 531 5.80 -6.02 -13.43
C GLY A 531 5.24 -4.64 -13.04
N ALA A 532 4.53 -4.52 -11.92
CA ALA A 532 4.06 -3.25 -11.35
C ALA A 532 4.98 -2.66 -10.27
N VAL A 533 5.71 -3.50 -9.52
CA VAL A 533 6.43 -3.10 -8.29
C VAL A 533 7.93 -2.91 -8.52
N MET A 534 8.52 -3.52 -9.55
CA MET A 534 9.95 -3.45 -9.76
C MET A 534 10.42 -2.20 -10.49
N ARG A 535 11.45 -1.57 -9.91
CA ARG A 535 12.25 -0.52 -10.55
C ARG A 535 12.77 -1.05 -11.90
N PRO A 536 12.91 -0.19 -12.93
CA PRO A 536 13.42 -0.57 -14.26
C PRO A 536 14.78 -1.29 -14.24
N GLU A 537 15.51 -1.21 -13.13
CA GLU A 537 16.86 -1.73 -12.92
C GLU A 537 16.90 -3.24 -12.58
N THR A 538 15.82 -3.83 -12.02
CA THR A 538 15.74 -5.27 -11.65
C THR A 538 14.94 -6.11 -12.63
N GLN A 539 14.17 -5.48 -13.53
CA GLN A 539 13.46 -6.16 -14.62
C GLN A 539 14.37 -6.96 -15.58
N PRO A 540 15.62 -6.53 -15.89
CA PRO A 540 16.50 -7.29 -16.78
C PRO A 540 16.96 -8.61 -16.15
N SER A 541 17.29 -8.62 -14.85
CA SER A 541 17.97 -9.77 -14.22
C SER A 541 17.09 -11.02 -14.10
N VAL A 542 15.77 -10.87 -13.94
CA VAL A 542 14.84 -12.00 -13.83
C VAL A 542 14.63 -12.68 -15.19
N LEU A 543 14.47 -11.88 -16.25
CA LEU A 543 14.38 -12.42 -17.61
C LEU A 543 15.71 -12.99 -18.11
N ASP A 544 16.84 -12.48 -17.60
CA ASP A 544 18.15 -13.06 -17.85
C ASP A 544 18.26 -14.46 -17.23
N LEU A 545 17.80 -14.64 -15.98
CA LEU A 545 17.74 -15.95 -15.32
C LEU A 545 16.82 -16.92 -16.09
N ALA A 546 15.61 -16.48 -16.45
CA ALA A 546 14.71 -17.30 -17.26
C ALA A 546 15.33 -17.70 -18.60
N ALA A 547 16.04 -16.78 -19.26
CA ALA A 547 16.75 -17.06 -20.51
C ALA A 547 17.91 -18.04 -20.34
N GLU A 548 18.66 -17.97 -19.23
CA GLU A 548 19.69 -18.94 -18.90
C GLU A 548 19.11 -20.34 -18.69
N SER A 549 18.01 -20.45 -17.94
CA SER A 549 17.30 -21.72 -17.76
C SER A 549 16.79 -22.29 -19.08
N VAL A 550 16.17 -21.48 -19.94
CA VAL A 550 15.69 -21.94 -21.26
C VAL A 550 16.86 -22.37 -22.17
N ARG A 551 18.02 -21.69 -22.12
CA ARG A 551 19.21 -22.14 -22.85
C ARG A 551 19.76 -23.45 -22.29
N ALA A 552 19.74 -23.64 -20.98
CA ALA A 552 20.15 -24.89 -20.35
C ALA A 552 19.24 -26.08 -20.75
N LEU A 553 17.97 -25.82 -21.08
CA LEU A 553 17.06 -26.80 -21.67
C LEU A 553 17.40 -27.17 -23.13
N GLY A 554 18.33 -26.46 -23.78
CA GLY A 554 18.73 -26.70 -25.16
C GLY A 554 17.80 -26.08 -26.21
N MET A 555 16.88 -25.20 -25.81
CA MET A 555 15.93 -24.56 -26.73
C MET A 555 16.57 -23.37 -27.46
N PRO A 556 16.31 -23.20 -28.77
CA PRO A 556 16.78 -22.03 -29.51
C PRO A 556 15.99 -20.78 -29.09
N LEU A 557 16.71 -19.69 -28.79
CA LEU A 557 16.14 -18.36 -28.62
C LEU A 557 16.48 -17.53 -29.86
N GLU A 558 15.49 -17.02 -30.56
CA GLU A 558 15.71 -16.02 -31.62
C GLU A 558 16.14 -14.70 -30.96
N VAL A 559 17.27 -14.13 -31.43
CA VAL A 559 17.87 -12.89 -30.91
C VAL A 559 17.06 -11.67 -31.31
#